data_AF-A0A659UEH0-F1
#
_entry.id   AF-A0A659UEH0-F1
#
_cell.length_a   1.000
_cell.length_b   1.000
_cell.length_c   1.000
_cell.angle_alpha   90.00
_cell.angle_beta   90.00
_cell.angle_gamma   90.00
#
_symmetry.space_group_name_H-M   'P 1'
#
loop_
_entity.id
_entity.type
_entity.pdbx_description
1 polymer ?
#
loop_
_entity_poly.entity_id
_entity_poly.type
_entity_poly.pdbx_seq_one_letter_code
_entity_poly.pdbx_strand_id
1 'polypeptide(L)'
;VGDKRITRKLKVVAACGNGTAGAFAPEALRRIGCEVIPLDAELDHTFPRYNPNPEDMRMLHAIRDKVLETGADVGLGFDGDGDRCGVVDNEGN
;
A
#
# COMPACT_ATOMS: atom_id res chain seq x y z
N VAL A 1 13.97 -15.29 14.84
CA VAL A 1 13.59 -15.15 13.41
C VAL A 1 14.34 -13.94 12.88
N GLY A 2 15.15 -14.09 11.83
CA GLY A 2 16.24 -13.16 11.50
C GLY A 2 15.79 -11.76 11.07
N ASP A 3 16.58 -10.75 11.47
CA ASP A 3 16.43 -9.33 11.12
C ASP A 3 16.76 -9.12 9.63
N LYS A 4 15.87 -9.58 8.74
CA LYS A 4 15.98 -9.41 7.29
C LYS A 4 15.42 -8.04 6.92
N ARG A 5 16.29 -7.05 6.87
CA ARG A 5 15.98 -5.70 6.37
C ARG A 5 16.37 -5.57 4.90
N ILE A 6 15.66 -4.71 4.20
CA ILE A 6 16.04 -4.30 2.85
C ILE A 6 17.37 -3.53 2.89
N THR A 7 18.24 -3.74 1.91
CA THR A 7 19.57 -3.10 1.87
C THR A 7 19.51 -1.65 1.38
N ARG A 8 18.50 -1.31 0.58
CA ARG A 8 18.19 0.06 0.12
C ARG A 8 16.87 0.49 0.73
N LYS A 9 16.83 1.68 1.36
CA LYS A 9 15.59 2.26 1.87
C LYS A 9 14.65 2.59 0.71
N LEU A 10 13.56 1.83 0.58
CA LEU A 10 12.50 2.05 -0.41
C LEU A 10 11.43 2.98 0.15
N LYS A 11 10.96 3.91 -0.67
CA LYS A 11 9.73 4.68 -0.42
C LYS A 11 8.55 3.93 -1.02
N VAL A 12 7.61 3.50 -0.18
CA VAL A 12 6.50 2.62 -0.55
C VAL A 12 5.16 3.26 -0.23
N VAL A 13 4.27 3.35 -1.22
CA VAL A 13 2.85 3.64 -0.96
C VAL A 13 2.19 2.34 -0.48
N ALA A 14 1.56 2.36 0.69
CA ALA A 14 0.83 1.22 1.25
C ALA A 14 -0.67 1.53 1.26
N ALA A 15 -1.38 1.05 0.25
CA ALA A 15 -2.80 1.29 0.05
C ALA A 15 -3.65 0.15 0.62
N CYS A 16 -4.52 0.45 1.58
CA CYS A 16 -5.28 -0.58 2.29
C CYS A 16 -6.80 -0.49 2.07
N GLY A 17 -7.28 0.53 1.35
CA GLY A 17 -8.70 0.71 1.02
C GLY A 17 -9.64 0.65 2.22
N ASN A 18 -9.17 1.13 3.38
CA ASN A 18 -9.84 1.07 4.68
C ASN A 18 -10.13 -0.34 5.23
N GLY A 19 -9.57 -1.37 4.61
CA GLY A 19 -9.64 -2.76 5.05
C GLY A 19 -8.68 -3.11 6.18
N THR A 20 -8.79 -4.34 6.69
CA THR A 20 -8.03 -4.88 7.83
C THR A 20 -6.51 -4.83 7.62
N ALA A 21 -6.05 -4.87 6.36
CA ALA A 21 -4.64 -4.68 6.00
C ALA A 21 -4.03 -3.39 6.60
N GLY A 22 -4.83 -2.34 6.77
CA GLY A 22 -4.40 -1.08 7.39
C GLY A 22 -3.84 -1.24 8.80
N ALA A 23 -4.29 -2.25 9.54
CA ALA A 23 -3.83 -2.54 10.90
C ALA A 23 -2.39 -3.07 10.98
N PHE A 24 -1.85 -3.63 9.89
CA PHE A 24 -0.55 -4.30 9.93
C PHE A 24 0.38 -3.97 8.76
N ALA A 25 -0.12 -3.78 7.54
CA ALA A 25 0.73 -3.68 6.35
C ALA A 25 1.68 -2.47 6.40
N PRO A 26 1.25 -1.24 6.77
CA PRO A 26 2.17 -0.11 6.85
C PRO A 26 3.27 -0.31 7.89
N GLU A 27 2.93 -0.90 9.04
CA GLU A 27 3.90 -1.16 10.12
C GLU A 27 4.86 -2.30 9.77
N ALA A 28 4.37 -3.37 9.12
CA ALA A 28 5.20 -4.45 8.63
C ALA A 28 6.25 -3.94 7.63
N LEU A 29 5.84 -3.06 6.69
CA LEU A 29 6.74 -2.43 5.72
C LEU A 29 7.77 -1.51 6.40
N ARG A 30 7.38 -0.75 7.43
CA ARG A 30 8.33 0.05 8.23
C ARG A 30 9.37 -0.83 8.93
N ARG A 31 8.94 -1.96 9.52
CA ARG A 31 9.83 -2.89 10.23
C ARG A 31 10.89 -3.53 9.35
N ILE A 32 10.59 -3.76 8.07
CA ILE A 32 11.59 -4.28 7.10
C ILE A 32 12.51 -3.19 6.53
N GLY A 33 12.30 -1.91 6.89
CA GLY A 33 13.19 -0.79 6.55
C GLY A 33 12.66 0.15 5.47
N CYS A 34 11.38 0.07 5.08
CA CYS A 34 10.79 1.01 4.12
C CYS A 34 10.43 2.36 4.75
N GLU A 35 10.52 3.42 3.95
CA GLU A 35 9.79 4.67 4.16
C GLU A 35 8.36 4.47 3.63
N VAL A 36 7.34 4.57 4.50
CA VAL A 36 5.98 4.17 4.13
C VAL A 36 5.05 5.37 4.08
N ILE A 37 4.37 5.52 2.94
CA ILE A 37 3.32 6.49 2.67
C ILE A 37 1.97 5.75 2.73
N PRO A 38 1.22 5.85 3.84
CA PRO A 38 -0.08 5.19 3.93
C PRO A 38 -1.09 5.84 2.98
N LEU A 39 -1.93 5.02 2.36
CA LEU A 39 -3.09 5.44 1.57
C LEU A 39 -4.31 4.65 2.05
N ASP A 40 -5.35 5.35 2.52
CA ASP A 40 -6.59 4.74 3.03
C ASP A 40 -6.30 3.62 4.07
N ALA A 41 -5.38 3.87 5.02
CA ALA A 41 -4.90 2.88 5.99
C ALA A 41 -5.69 2.84 7.30
N GLU A 42 -6.54 3.84 7.56
CA GLU A 42 -7.42 3.85 8.72
C GLU A 42 -8.57 2.86 8.50
N LEU A 43 -8.86 2.02 9.51
CA LEU A 43 -9.91 1.01 9.41
C LEU A 43 -11.28 1.69 9.34
N ASP A 44 -12.01 1.46 8.25
CA ASP A 44 -13.36 1.97 8.04
C ASP A 44 -14.17 1.02 7.16
N HIS A 45 -15.03 0.23 7.82
CA HIS A 45 -15.94 -0.73 7.18
C HIS A 45 -16.99 -0.12 6.24
N THR A 46 -17.14 1.22 6.21
CA THR A 46 -18.03 1.89 5.26
C THR A 46 -17.40 2.06 3.88
N PHE A 47 -16.09 1.83 3.75
CA PHE A 47 -15.33 1.90 2.49
C PHE A 47 -15.60 3.19 1.70
N PRO A 48 -15.26 4.36 2.25
CA PRO A 48 -15.74 5.66 1.76
C PRO A 48 -15.29 6.02 0.34
N ARG A 49 -14.22 5.39 -0.17
CA ARG A 49 -13.63 5.71 -1.49
C ARG A 49 -13.88 4.63 -2.54
N TYR A 50 -13.69 3.38 -2.17
CA TYR A 50 -13.87 2.18 -3.00
C TYR A 50 -13.79 0.95 -2.10
N ASN A 51 -14.28 -0.19 -2.60
CA ASN A 51 -14.01 -1.48 -1.96
C ASN A 51 -12.50 -1.77 -2.02
N PRO A 52 -11.89 -2.37 -0.98
CA PRO A 52 -10.48 -2.76 -0.98
C PRO A 52 -10.28 -3.96 -1.91
N ASN A 53 -10.15 -3.68 -3.19
CA ASN A 53 -9.88 -4.64 -4.24
C ASN A 53 -8.73 -4.13 -5.12
N PRO A 54 -7.52 -4.72 -5.03
CA PRO A 54 -6.35 -4.27 -5.79
C PRO A 54 -6.42 -4.56 -7.30
N GLU A 55 -7.52 -5.15 -7.77
CA GLU A 55 -7.85 -5.34 -9.19
C GLU A 55 -8.74 -4.21 -9.74
N ASP A 56 -9.36 -3.43 -8.84
CA ASP A 56 -10.26 -2.35 -9.22
C ASP A 56 -9.49 -1.13 -9.73
N MET A 57 -9.87 -0.64 -10.91
CA MET A 57 -9.18 0.47 -11.56
C MET A 57 -9.21 1.76 -10.74
N ARG A 58 -10.21 2.00 -9.88
CA ARG A 58 -10.24 3.21 -9.04
C ARG A 58 -9.17 3.13 -7.95
N MET A 59 -9.00 1.95 -7.34
CA MET A 59 -7.96 1.72 -6.35
C MET A 59 -6.58 1.80 -7.01
N LEU A 60 -6.37 1.12 -8.15
CA LEU A 60 -5.10 1.15 -8.89
C LEU A 60 -4.72 2.58 -9.33
N HIS A 61 -5.67 3.36 -9.83
CA HIS A 61 -5.42 4.77 -10.17
C HIS A 61 -5.08 5.62 -8.94
N ALA A 62 -5.73 5.39 -7.80
CA ALA A 62 -5.38 6.10 -6.56
C ALA A 62 -3.96 5.77 -6.10
N ILE A 63 -3.53 4.51 -6.22
CA ILE A 63 -2.16 4.07 -5.91
C ILE A 63 -1.18 4.75 -6.88
N ARG A 64 -1.42 4.65 -8.20
CA ARG A 64 -0.62 5.31 -9.24
C ARG A 64 -0.44 6.79 -8.96
N ASP A 65 -1.54 7.51 -8.77
CA ASP A 65 -1.51 8.95 -8.58
C ASP A 65 -0.68 9.30 -7.33
N LYS A 66 -0.81 8.50 -6.26
CA LYS A 66 -0.01 8.70 -5.04
C LYS A 66 1.46 8.38 -5.23
N VAL A 67 1.79 7.34 -6.00
CA VAL A 67 3.18 6.98 -6.33
C VAL A 67 3.84 8.12 -7.11
N LEU A 68 3.17 8.61 -8.17
CA LEU A 68 3.66 9.72 -8.99
C LEU A 68 3.76 11.04 -8.22
N GLU A 69 2.77 11.36 -7.38
CA GLU A 69 2.76 12.56 -6.52
C GLU A 69 3.95 12.59 -5.55
N THR A 70 4.32 11.43 -5.00
CA THR A 70 5.28 11.35 -3.89
C THR A 70 6.67 10.89 -4.31
N GLY A 71 6.83 10.50 -5.58
CA GLY A 71 8.04 9.87 -6.11
C GLY A 71 8.39 8.59 -5.36
N ALA A 72 7.39 7.75 -5.08
CA ALA A 72 7.59 6.46 -4.43
C ALA A 72 8.25 5.46 -5.39
N ASP A 73 9.04 4.53 -4.84
CA ASP A 73 9.67 3.45 -5.60
C ASP A 73 8.66 2.39 -6.06
N VAL A 74 7.56 2.22 -5.31
CA VAL A 74 6.51 1.23 -5.60
C VAL A 74 5.24 1.56 -4.80
N GLY A 75 4.08 1.23 -5.36
CA GLY A 75 2.80 1.17 -4.65
C GLY A 75 2.36 -0.28 -4.43
N LEU A 76 1.98 -0.60 -3.19
CA LEU A 76 1.41 -1.89 -2.81
C LEU A 76 -0.03 -1.68 -2.37
N GLY A 77 -0.97 -2.29 -3.08
CA GLY A 77 -2.39 -2.29 -2.75
C GLY A 77 -2.81 -3.62 -2.13
N PHE A 78 -3.44 -3.60 -0.97
CA PHE A 78 -3.93 -4.79 -0.27
C PHE A 78 -5.45 -4.86 -0.34
N ASP A 79 -6.00 -6.06 -0.46
CA ASP A 79 -7.43 -6.25 -0.35
C ASP A 79 -7.91 -6.28 1.12
N GLY A 80 -9.21 -6.49 1.32
CA GLY A 80 -9.89 -6.22 2.59
C GLY A 80 -9.35 -6.96 3.82
N ASP A 81 -8.90 -8.20 3.66
CA ASP A 81 -8.21 -9.00 4.70
C ASP A 81 -6.69 -9.06 4.50
N GLY A 82 -6.19 -8.67 3.32
CA GLY A 82 -4.78 -8.46 3.02
C GLY A 82 -4.05 -9.70 2.56
N ASP A 83 -4.77 -10.70 2.04
CA ASP A 83 -4.18 -11.92 1.47
C ASP A 83 -3.80 -11.76 -0.02
N ARG A 84 -4.36 -10.75 -0.70
CA ARG A 84 -3.99 -10.35 -2.07
C ARG A 84 -3.27 -9.01 -2.10
N CYS A 85 -2.31 -8.89 -3.02
CA CYS A 85 -1.53 -7.68 -3.23
C CYS A 85 -1.49 -7.32 -4.72
N GLY A 86 -1.94 -6.11 -5.05
CA GLY A 86 -1.66 -5.42 -6.31
C GLY A 86 -0.39 -4.59 -6.19
N VAL A 87 0.25 -4.34 -7.33
CA VAL A 87 1.52 -3.62 -7.40
C VAL A 87 1.41 -2.56 -8.48
N VAL A 88 1.91 -1.36 -8.17
CA VAL A 88 2.11 -0.26 -9.13
C VAL A 88 3.58 0.12 -9.11
N ASP A 89 4.23 0.19 -10.27
CA ASP A 89 5.63 0.57 -10.38
C ASP A 89 5.85 2.09 -10.20
N ASN A 90 7.11 2.54 -10.19
CA ASN A 90 7.47 3.94 -10.04
C ASN A 90 7.13 4.84 -11.25
N GLU A 91 6.73 4.24 -12.38
CA GLU A 91 6.26 4.95 -13.58
C GLU A 91 4.73 5.02 -13.62
N GLY A 92 4.06 4.35 -12.69
CA GLY A 92 2.62 4.37 -12.53
C GLY A 92 1.86 3.26 -13.27
N ASN A 93 2.54 2.17 -13.64
CA ASN A 93 1.93 0.99 -14.29
C ASN A 93 1.51 -0.07 -13.29
#